data_AF-A0A4S5B6C0-F1
#
_entry.id   AF-A0A4S5B6C0-F1
#
_cell.length_a   1.000
_cell.length_b   1.000
_cell.length_c   1.000
_cell.angle_alpha   90.00
_cell.angle_beta   90.00
_cell.angle_gamma   90.00
#
_symmetry.space_group_name_H-M   'P 1'
#
loop_
_entity.id
_entity.type
_entity.pdbx_description
1 polymer ?
#
loop_
_entity_poly.entity_id
_entity_poly.type
_entity_poly.pdbx_seq_one_letter_code
_entity_poly.pdbx_strand_id
1 'polypeptide(L)' 'RVPADNNGSERDIRMIKLRQKVSGCLRTLTGARQFCAIRSYLSTATKHGIGLFPALVHLAEGRPWMPATS' A
#
# COMPACT_ATOMS: atom_id res chain seq x y z
N ARG A 1 10.61 20.22 -4.83
CA ARG A 1 11.04 19.96 -3.44
C ARG A 1 9.78 19.67 -2.63
N VAL A 2 9.46 18.41 -2.38
CA VAL A 2 8.33 18.05 -1.50
C VAL A 2 8.83 18.26 -0.07
N PRO A 3 8.12 19.03 0.78
CA PRO A 3 8.48 19.13 2.19
C PRO A 3 8.52 17.73 2.81
N ALA A 4 9.33 17.50 3.84
CA ALA A 4 9.21 16.29 4.65
C ALA A 4 7.88 16.34 5.42
N ASP A 5 6.76 16.16 4.71
CA ASP A 5 5.46 16.02 5.33
C ASP A 5 5.32 14.59 5.85
N ASN A 6 4.82 14.46 7.07
CA ASN A 6 4.49 13.19 7.70
C ASN A 6 3.13 12.66 7.24
N ASN A 7 2.41 13.41 6.42
CA ASN A 7 1.02 13.15 6.04
C ASN A 7 0.93 11.89 5.16
N GLY A 8 1.94 11.65 4.33
CA GLY A 8 2.08 10.38 3.58
C GLY A 8 2.17 9.17 4.50
N SER A 9 3.16 9.17 5.39
CA SER A 9 3.41 8.07 6.34
C SER A 9 2.23 7.86 7.31
N GLU A 10 1.65 8.95 7.82
CA GLU A 10 0.48 8.88 8.70
C GLU A 10 -0.74 8.30 7.98
N ARG A 11 -0.97 8.67 6.71
CA ARG A 11 -2.08 8.13 5.89
C ARG A 11 -1.91 6.63 5.66
N ASP A 12 -0.69 6.16 5.45
CA ASP A 12 -0.39 4.73 5.29
C ASP A 12 -0.63 3.96 6.61
N ILE A 13 -0.24 4.51 7.77
CA ILE A 13 -0.45 3.89 9.10
C ILE A 13 -1.93 3.91 9.51
N ARG A 14 -2.66 5.00 9.26
CA ARG A 14 -4.09 5.15 9.62
C ARG A 14 -4.95 3.99 9.10
N MET A 15 -4.56 3.44 7.96
CA MET A 15 -5.29 2.35 7.33
C MET A 15 -5.14 1.00 8.03
N ILE A 16 -4.08 0.80 8.82
CA ILE A 16 -3.96 -0.35 9.72
C ILE A 16 -5.04 -0.26 10.79
N LYS A 17 -5.23 0.93 11.40
CA LYS A 17 -6.29 1.16 12.38
C LYS A 17 -7.69 1.07 11.76
N LEU A 18 -7.88 1.60 10.56
CA LEU A 18 -9.17 1.49 9.85
C LEU A 18 -9.55 0.03 9.61
N ARG A 19 -8.58 -0.79 9.17
CA ARG A 19 -8.78 -2.22 9.00
C ARG A 19 -9.16 -2.90 10.32
N GLN A 20 -8.48 -2.59 11.42
CA GLN A 20 -8.84 -3.16 12.73
C GLN A 20 -10.27 -2.78 13.14
N LYS A 21 -10.66 -1.52 12.90
CA LYS A 21 -12.01 -1.01 13.21
C LYS A 21 -13.10 -1.70 12.40
N VAL A 22 -12.88 -1.92 11.09
CA VAL A 22 -13.92 -2.39 10.16
C VAL A 22 -13.90 -3.91 9.99
N SER A 23 -12.72 -4.53 9.94
CA SER A 23 -12.52 -5.94 9.61
C SER A 23 -11.88 -6.76 10.73
N GLY A 24 -11.64 -6.15 11.90
CA GLY A 24 -10.97 -6.79 13.03
C GLY A 24 -9.45 -6.91 12.88
N CYS A 25 -8.82 -7.46 13.91
CA CYS A 25 -7.36 -7.58 13.99
C CYS A 25 -6.78 -8.71 13.12
N LEU A 26 -5.52 -8.55 12.69
CA LEU A 26 -4.73 -9.68 12.18
C LEU A 26 -4.55 -10.72 13.29
N ARG A 27 -4.82 -11.99 12.99
CA ARG A 27 -4.54 -13.10 13.90
C ARG A 27 -3.14 -13.71 13.70
N THR A 28 -2.49 -13.43 12.57
CA THR A 28 -1.17 -13.99 12.24
C THR A 28 -0.22 -12.90 11.74
N LEU A 29 1.06 -13.05 12.07
CA LEU A 29 2.13 -12.18 11.58
C LEU A 29 2.28 -12.29 10.05
N THR A 30 2.08 -13.48 9.50
CA THR A 30 2.12 -13.72 8.04
C THR A 30 1.06 -12.89 7.31
N GLY A 31 -0.19 -12.92 7.78
CA GLY A 31 -1.25 -12.09 7.19
C GLY A 31 -0.98 -10.59 7.37
N ALA A 32 -0.32 -10.20 8.46
CA ALA A 32 0.08 -8.81 8.70
C ALA A 32 1.08 -8.35 7.66
N ARG A 33 2.12 -9.16 7.43
CA ARG A 33 3.17 -8.90 6.45
C ARG A 33 2.60 -8.83 5.03
N GLN A 34 1.75 -9.77 4.64
CA GLN A 34 1.09 -9.76 3.33
C GLN A 34 0.26 -8.49 3.12
N PHE A 35 -0.53 -8.10 4.12
CA PHE A 35 -1.33 -6.87 4.06
C PHE A 35 -0.44 -5.63 3.92
N CYS A 36 0.61 -5.52 4.72
CA CYS A 36 1.56 -4.41 4.62
C CYS A 36 2.24 -4.39 3.24
N ALA A 37 2.66 -5.54 2.70
CA ALA A 37 3.30 -5.62 1.39
C ALA A 37 2.39 -5.08 0.26
N ILE A 38 1.13 -5.54 0.20
CA ILE A 38 0.16 -5.08 -0.79
C ILE A 38 -0.08 -3.58 -0.66
N ARG A 39 -0.28 -3.07 0.56
CA ARG A 39 -0.52 -1.66 0.79
C ARG A 39 0.68 -0.79 0.45
N SER A 40 1.88 -1.19 0.84
CA SER A 40 3.11 -0.47 0.51
C SER A 40 3.31 -0.42 -1.00
N TYR A 41 3.06 -1.53 -1.70
CA TYR A 41 3.10 -1.58 -3.16
C TYR A 41 2.14 -0.57 -3.81
N LEU A 42 0.86 -0.59 -3.42
CA LEU A 42 -0.13 0.33 -3.97
C LEU A 42 0.21 1.78 -3.66
N SER A 43 0.65 2.06 -2.42
CA SER A 43 1.07 3.41 -2.02
C SER A 43 2.24 3.89 -2.87
N THR A 44 3.23 3.05 -3.16
CA THR A 44 4.31 3.37 -4.11
C THR A 44 3.78 3.61 -5.52
N ALA A 45 2.99 2.68 -6.08
CA ALA A 45 2.44 2.83 -7.43
C ALA A 45 1.66 4.15 -7.61
N THR A 46 0.83 4.52 -6.62
CA THR A 46 0.11 5.80 -6.65
C THR A 46 1.01 7.03 -6.58
N LYS A 47 2.11 6.98 -5.81
CA LYS A 47 3.11 8.07 -5.77
C LYS A 47 3.82 8.26 -7.12
N HIS A 48 3.87 7.23 -7.95
CA HIS A 48 4.40 7.27 -9.32
C HIS A 48 3.33 7.54 -10.39
N GLY A 49 2.13 7.97 -9.98
CA GLY A 49 1.05 8.34 -10.91
C GLY A 49 0.25 7.16 -11.46
N ILE A 50 0.49 5.93 -10.98
CA ILE A 50 -0.31 4.77 -11.38
C ILE A 50 -1.61 4.77 -10.58
N GLY A 51 -2.75 4.61 -11.25
CA GLY A 51 -4.04 4.49 -10.58
C GLY A 51 -4.08 3.32 -9.61
N LEU A 52 -4.69 3.51 -8.43
CA LEU A 52 -4.72 2.49 -7.37
C LEU A 52 -5.42 1.20 -7.81
N PHE A 53 -6.59 1.33 -8.46
CA PHE A 53 -7.35 0.17 -8.95
C PHE A 53 -6.62 -0.60 -10.06
N PRO A 54 -6.12 0.02 -11.15
CA PRO A 54 -5.35 -0.71 -12.16
C PRO A 54 -4.07 -1.32 -11.58
N ALA A 55 -3.37 -0.66 -10.65
CA ALA A 55 -2.22 -1.24 -9.96
C ALA A 55 -2.59 -2.51 -9.17
N LEU A 56 -3.75 -2.50 -8.50
CA LEU A 56 -4.25 -3.68 -7.78
C LEU A 56 -4.63 -4.82 -8.72
N VAL A 57 -5.27 -4.53 -9.84
CA VAL A 57 -5.63 -5.54 -10.87
C VAL A 57 -4.36 -6.17 -11.43
N HIS A 58 -3.40 -5.37 -11.86
CA HIS A 58 -2.13 -5.86 -12.39
C HIS A 58 -1.34 -6.68 -11.38
N LEU A 59 -1.34 -6.29 -10.11
CA LEU A 59 -0.76 -7.09 -9.03
C LEU A 59 -1.46 -8.45 -8.90
N ALA A 60 -2.79 -8.48 -8.91
CA ALA A 60 -3.57 -9.72 -8.79
C ALA A 60 -3.40 -10.65 -10.01
N GLU A 61 -3.17 -10.09 -11.19
CA GLU A 61 -2.88 -10.82 -12.43
C GLU A 61 -1.41 -11.30 -12.54
N GLY A 62 -0.57 -11.02 -11.53
CA GLY A 62 0.84 -11.39 -11.55
C GLY A 62 1.71 -10.53 -12.49
N ARG A 63 1.22 -9.37 -12.90
CA ARG A 63 1.90 -8.40 -13.78
C ARG A 63 2.14 -7.06 -13.07
N PRO A 64 2.78 -7.04 -11.88
CA PRO A 64 2.91 -5.81 -11.10
C PRO A 64 3.73 -4.76 -11.88
N TRP A 65 3.26 -3.52 -11.87
CA TRP A 65 4.08 -2.37 -12.23
C TRP A 65 5.31 -2.29 -11.32
N MET A 66 6.47 -2.01 -11.89
CA MET A 66 7.73 -1.76 -11.18
C MET A 66 8.29 -0.41 -11.62
N PRO A 67 8.87 0.38 -10.71
CA PRO A 67 9.55 1.62 -11.09
C PRO A 67 10.78 1.30 -11.95
N ALA A 68 11.05 2.13 -12.95
CA ALA A 68 12.31 2.03 -13.70
C ALA A 68 13.48 2.40 -12.78
N THR A 69 14.46 1.50 -12.65
CA THR A 69 15.72 1.81 -11.98
C THR A 69 16.51 2.76 -12.89
N SER A 70 16.71 3.99 -12.45
CA SER A 70 17.64 4.94 -13.06
C SER A 70 19.08 4.60 -12.66
#